data_AF-A0A966CVF4-F1
#
_entry.id   AF-A0A966CVF4-F1
#
_cell.length_a   1.000
_cell.length_b   1.000
_cell.length_c   1.000
_cell.angle_alpha   90.00
_cell.angle_beta   90.00
_cell.angle_gamma   90.00
#
_symmetry.space_group_name_H-M   'P 1'
#
loop_
_entity.id
_entity.type
_entity.pdbx_description
1 polymer ?
#
loop_
_entity_poly.entity_id
_entity_poly.type
_entity_poly.pdbx_seq_one_letter_code
_entity_poly.pdbx_strand_id
1 'polypeptide(L)'
;MKENPLTPKQLYTELTKHLCSDLQPSEYLNRLLSEGSFDEHPFSMLKILDTIPQSPIYHPEGCVWNHVCLVVDQAAQLRRQSCTPVHFMWAALLHDIGKSKTTRTRKGRITAYDHDTVGMQMAVEFLSPLTEDEEQIRQVSKLVKYHMHPLYVLKGLPFADISGMKSETDVREIALLGFCDRMGRIGSQAEDEKMNIEEFMLKCGIEDGSLHLSSTAPPLLSSLL
;
A
#
# COMPACT_ATOMS: atom_id res chain seq x y z
N MET A 1 6.84 24.42 -24.93
CA MET A 1 5.45 24.03 -25.24
C MET A 1 4.97 23.23 -24.06
N LYS A 2 3.84 23.58 -23.43
CA LYS A 2 3.28 22.70 -22.38
C LYS A 2 2.80 21.44 -23.11
N GLU A 3 3.32 20.29 -22.72
CA GLU A 3 2.83 19.01 -23.23
C GLU A 3 1.32 18.91 -22.95
N ASN A 4 0.59 18.27 -23.85
CA ASN A 4 -0.84 18.06 -23.65
C ASN A 4 -1.02 17.13 -22.45
N PRO A 5 -1.99 17.39 -21.54
CA PRO A 5 -2.20 16.52 -20.38
C PRO A 5 -2.56 15.10 -20.84
N LEU A 6 -1.97 14.10 -20.18
CA LEU A 6 -2.25 12.70 -20.46
C LEU A 6 -3.72 12.38 -20.20
N THR A 7 -4.32 11.54 -21.05
CA THR A 7 -5.63 10.94 -20.73
C THR A 7 -5.50 10.04 -19.50
N PRO A 8 -6.59 9.77 -18.75
CA PRO A 8 -6.53 8.89 -17.58
C PRO A 8 -5.92 7.51 -17.86
N LYS A 9 -6.24 6.91 -19.01
CA LYS A 9 -5.67 5.62 -19.43
C LYS A 9 -4.18 5.70 -19.72
N GLN A 10 -3.71 6.79 -20.36
CA GLN A 10 -2.27 7.00 -20.59
C GLN A 10 -1.50 7.21 -19.28
N LEU A 11 -2.06 8.00 -18.36
CA LEU A 11 -1.46 8.22 -17.04
C LEU A 11 -1.40 6.91 -16.25
N TYR A 12 -2.44 6.08 -16.30
CA TYR A 12 -2.44 4.75 -15.72
C TYR A 12 -1.34 3.84 -16.29
N THR A 13 -1.14 3.83 -17.62
CA THR A 13 -0.06 3.06 -18.26
C THR A 13 1.32 3.53 -17.81
N GLU A 14 1.56 4.84 -17.80
CA GLU A 14 2.84 5.40 -17.36
C GLU A 14 3.09 5.15 -15.86
N LEU A 15 2.09 5.34 -15.01
CA LEU A 15 2.15 4.99 -13.58
C LEU A 15 2.51 3.52 -13.38
N THR A 16 1.84 2.61 -14.08
CA THR A 16 2.12 1.17 -13.98
C THR A 16 3.57 0.87 -14.34
N LYS A 17 4.11 1.51 -15.38
CA LYS A 17 5.51 1.36 -15.77
C LYS A 17 6.46 1.82 -14.66
N HIS A 18 6.24 3.01 -14.09
CA HIS A 18 7.07 3.55 -13.01
C HIS A 18 6.99 2.69 -11.74
N LEU A 19 5.78 2.27 -11.34
CA LEU A 19 5.57 1.33 -10.24
C LEU A 19 6.34 0.00 -10.43
N CYS A 20 6.40 -0.52 -11.66
CA CYS A 20 6.99 -1.84 -11.92
C CYS A 20 8.48 -1.80 -12.33
N SER A 21 9.03 -0.62 -12.61
CA SER A 21 10.39 -0.47 -13.16
C SER A 21 11.32 0.24 -12.19
N ASP A 22 10.84 1.29 -11.53
CA ASP A 22 11.68 2.13 -10.69
C ASP A 22 12.05 1.44 -9.38
N LEU A 23 13.12 1.91 -8.74
CA LEU A 23 13.47 1.53 -7.37
C LEU A 23 12.86 2.47 -6.33
N GLN A 24 12.47 3.69 -6.76
CA GLN A 24 11.82 4.70 -5.94
C GLN A 24 10.64 5.34 -6.73
N PRO A 25 9.54 4.60 -6.97
CA PRO A 25 8.39 5.16 -7.68
C PRO A 25 7.79 6.41 -7.02
N SER A 26 8.03 6.62 -5.72
CA SER A 26 7.57 7.80 -4.99
C SER A 26 8.03 9.12 -5.61
N GLU A 27 9.21 9.19 -6.23
CA GLU A 27 9.70 10.41 -6.89
C GLU A 27 8.77 10.82 -8.04
N TYR A 28 8.39 9.85 -8.87
CA TYR A 28 7.46 10.06 -9.98
C TYR A 28 6.06 10.42 -9.47
N LEU A 29 5.58 9.71 -8.44
CA LEU A 29 4.28 9.96 -7.81
C LEU A 29 4.19 11.39 -7.24
N ASN A 30 5.21 11.84 -6.51
CA ASN A 30 5.26 13.18 -5.92
C ASN A 30 5.33 14.26 -7.00
N ARG A 31 6.07 14.01 -8.08
CA ARG A 31 6.10 14.94 -9.22
C ARG A 31 4.70 15.08 -9.83
N LEU A 32 4.01 13.98 -10.11
CA LEU A 32 2.63 14.00 -10.64
C LEU A 32 1.66 14.74 -9.71
N LEU A 33 1.77 14.53 -8.39
CA LEU A 33 0.98 15.25 -7.39
C LEU A 33 1.25 16.77 -7.47
N SER A 34 2.52 17.18 -7.51
CA SER A 34 2.92 18.60 -7.52
C SER A 34 2.56 19.33 -8.82
N GLU A 35 2.57 18.61 -9.94
CA GLU A 35 2.23 19.15 -11.27
C GLU A 35 0.70 19.21 -11.51
N GLY A 36 -0.11 18.68 -10.58
CA GLY A 36 -1.56 18.64 -10.70
C GLY A 36 -2.10 17.52 -11.61
N SER A 37 -1.27 16.51 -11.92
CA SER A 37 -1.70 15.36 -12.74
C SER A 37 -2.75 14.49 -12.04
N PHE A 38 -2.87 14.63 -10.71
CA PHE A 38 -3.88 13.94 -9.89
C PHE A 38 -5.09 14.82 -9.54
N ASP A 39 -5.31 15.93 -10.26
CA ASP A 39 -6.40 16.86 -9.92
C ASP A 39 -7.79 16.32 -10.30
N GLU A 40 -7.85 15.47 -11.31
CA GLU A 40 -9.09 14.92 -11.86
C GLU A 40 -9.36 13.48 -11.42
N HIS A 41 -10.64 13.10 -11.37
CA HIS A 41 -11.05 11.73 -11.07
C HIS A 41 -10.58 10.76 -12.19
N PRO A 42 -10.11 9.55 -11.86
CA PRO A 42 -10.04 8.92 -10.53
C PRO A 42 -8.82 9.29 -9.69
N PHE A 43 -7.80 9.94 -10.26
CA PHE A 43 -6.54 10.22 -9.57
C PHE A 43 -6.67 11.22 -8.41
N SER A 44 -7.72 12.04 -8.39
CA SER A 44 -8.08 12.87 -7.23
C SER A 44 -8.28 12.07 -5.94
N MET A 45 -8.61 10.78 -6.03
CA MET A 45 -8.70 9.86 -4.90
C MET A 45 -7.33 9.55 -4.28
N LEU A 46 -6.23 9.68 -5.02
CA LEU A 46 -4.87 9.65 -4.48
C LEU A 46 -4.46 11.01 -3.93
N LYS A 47 -4.74 12.09 -4.66
CA LYS A 47 -4.41 13.46 -4.25
C LYS A 47 -4.93 13.80 -2.85
N ILE A 48 -6.16 13.40 -2.53
CA ILE A 48 -6.75 13.69 -1.21
C ILE A 48 -5.92 13.12 -0.04
N LEU A 49 -5.18 12.02 -0.25
CA LEU A 49 -4.39 11.36 0.79
C LEU A 49 -3.27 12.25 1.35
N ASP A 50 -2.81 13.24 0.57
CA ASP A 50 -1.80 14.23 1.00
C ASP A 50 -2.31 15.11 2.15
N THR A 51 -3.64 15.26 2.24
CA THR A 51 -4.28 16.07 3.26
C THR A 51 -4.77 15.27 4.47
N ILE A 52 -4.72 13.94 4.41
CA ILE A 52 -5.26 13.08 5.48
C ILE A 52 -4.21 12.88 6.56
N PRO A 53 -4.39 13.43 7.78
CA PRO A 53 -3.41 13.28 8.84
C PRO A 53 -3.44 11.87 9.42
N GLN A 54 -2.30 11.41 9.91
CA GLN A 54 -2.20 10.16 10.66
C GLN A 54 -1.76 10.40 12.11
N SER A 55 -1.83 9.36 12.94
CA SER A 55 -1.38 9.43 14.32
C SER A 55 0.15 9.62 14.37
N PRO A 56 0.67 10.72 14.94
CA PRO A 56 2.12 10.99 14.96
C PRO A 56 2.93 9.97 15.77
N ILE A 57 2.27 9.21 16.65
CA ILE A 57 2.89 8.11 17.41
C ILE A 57 3.18 6.90 16.52
N TYR A 58 2.30 6.61 15.57
CA TYR A 58 2.38 5.40 14.73
C TYR A 58 2.86 5.68 13.31
N HIS A 59 2.71 6.94 12.87
CA HIS A 59 3.01 7.47 11.56
C HIS A 59 3.72 8.83 11.72
N PRO A 60 4.94 8.85 12.28
CA PRO A 60 5.75 10.07 12.38
C PRO A 60 6.04 10.74 11.02
N GLU A 61 5.89 10.02 9.91
CA GLU A 61 5.98 10.52 8.53
C GLU A 61 4.85 11.49 8.14
N GLY A 62 3.79 11.62 8.95
CA GLY A 62 2.77 12.65 8.78
C GLY A 62 1.48 12.16 8.12
N CYS A 63 1.24 12.55 6.86
CA CYS A 63 -0.02 12.25 6.17
C CYS A 63 -0.04 10.84 5.57
N VAL A 64 -1.21 10.42 5.08
CA VAL A 64 -1.37 9.11 4.43
C VAL A 64 -0.53 9.00 3.16
N TRP A 65 -0.44 10.07 2.37
CA TRP A 65 0.36 10.08 1.14
C TRP A 65 1.85 9.81 1.40
N ASN A 66 2.44 10.48 2.40
CA ASN A 66 3.84 10.25 2.76
C ASN A 66 4.11 8.78 3.11
N HIS A 67 3.20 8.16 3.87
CA HIS A 67 3.29 6.75 4.20
C HIS A 67 3.16 5.87 2.96
N VAL A 68 2.17 6.11 2.10
CA VAL A 68 2.00 5.39 0.83
C VAL A 68 3.26 5.47 -0.04
N CYS A 69 3.89 6.64 -0.15
CA CYS A 69 5.16 6.79 -0.87
C CYS A 69 6.27 5.89 -0.31
N LEU A 70 6.44 5.86 1.02
CA LEU A 70 7.43 4.99 1.66
C LEU A 70 7.13 3.50 1.43
N VAL A 71 5.85 3.11 1.52
CA VAL A 71 5.42 1.72 1.29
C VAL A 71 5.63 1.29 -0.15
N VAL A 72 5.31 2.15 -1.13
CA VAL A 72 5.52 1.86 -2.55
C VAL A 72 7.01 1.70 -2.87
N ASP A 73 7.88 2.51 -2.27
CA ASP A 73 9.33 2.34 -2.46
C ASP A 73 9.84 1.02 -1.84
N GLN A 74 9.34 0.64 -0.65
CA GLN A 74 9.65 -0.69 -0.08
C GLN A 74 9.15 -1.82 -0.98
N ALA A 75 7.91 -1.72 -1.46
CA ALA A 75 7.33 -2.69 -2.36
C ALA A 75 8.13 -2.80 -3.66
N ALA A 76 8.64 -1.70 -4.20
CA ALA A 76 9.44 -1.69 -5.42
C ALA A 76 10.71 -2.54 -5.28
N GLN A 77 11.36 -2.53 -4.11
CA GLN A 77 12.55 -3.35 -3.83
C GLN A 77 12.24 -4.85 -3.75
N LEU A 78 11.06 -5.20 -3.26
CA LEU A 78 10.65 -6.58 -3.01
C LEU A 78 9.72 -7.16 -4.08
N ARG A 79 9.30 -6.37 -5.08
CA ARG A 79 8.31 -6.76 -6.08
C ARG A 79 8.61 -8.07 -6.81
N ARG A 80 9.90 -8.43 -6.94
CA ARG A 80 10.32 -9.70 -7.58
C ARG A 80 9.97 -10.95 -6.75
N GLN A 81 9.60 -10.77 -5.48
CA GLN A 81 9.12 -11.85 -4.61
C GLN A 81 7.61 -12.09 -4.77
N SER A 82 6.88 -11.12 -5.31
CA SER A 82 5.47 -11.29 -5.65
C SER A 82 5.34 -12.19 -6.89
N CYS A 83 4.39 -13.11 -6.85
CA CYS A 83 3.95 -13.87 -8.01
C CYS A 83 3.16 -13.00 -8.99
N THR A 84 2.60 -11.88 -8.52
CA THR A 84 1.84 -10.91 -9.33
C THR A 84 2.34 -9.47 -9.13
N PRO A 85 3.58 -9.15 -9.56
CA PRO A 85 4.23 -7.88 -9.21
C PRO A 85 3.42 -6.62 -9.55
N VAL A 86 2.68 -6.63 -10.66
CA VAL A 86 1.82 -5.50 -11.06
C VAL A 86 0.68 -5.31 -10.07
N HIS A 87 -0.02 -6.38 -9.68
CA HIS A 87 -1.12 -6.32 -8.72
C HIS A 87 -0.61 -5.91 -7.34
N PHE A 88 0.53 -6.47 -6.93
CA PHE A 88 1.20 -6.13 -5.67
C PHE A 88 1.58 -4.65 -5.59
N MET A 89 2.20 -4.09 -6.63
CA MET A 89 2.58 -2.67 -6.64
C MET A 89 1.36 -1.72 -6.64
N TRP A 90 0.29 -2.08 -7.35
CA TRP A 90 -0.96 -1.33 -7.30
C TRP A 90 -1.64 -1.43 -5.93
N ALA A 91 -1.61 -2.60 -5.30
CA ALA A 91 -2.10 -2.78 -3.93
C ALA A 91 -1.28 -1.95 -2.93
N ALA A 92 0.04 -1.88 -3.06
CA ALA A 92 0.88 -1.03 -2.22
C ALA A 92 0.50 0.46 -2.33
N LEU A 93 0.24 0.96 -3.54
CA LEU A 93 -0.23 2.34 -3.76
C LEU A 93 -1.63 2.60 -3.17
N LEU A 94 -2.50 1.59 -3.18
CA LEU A 94 -3.92 1.75 -2.81
C LEU A 94 -4.28 1.22 -1.41
N HIS A 95 -3.36 0.56 -0.68
CA HIS A 95 -3.68 -0.17 0.56
C HIS A 95 -4.45 0.68 1.57
N ASP A 96 -4.08 1.97 1.65
CA ASP A 96 -4.62 2.92 2.61
C ASP A 96 -5.64 3.91 2.02
N ILE A 97 -6.07 3.72 0.76
CA ILE A 97 -6.94 4.69 0.06
C ILE A 97 -8.24 4.96 0.82
N GLY A 98 -8.76 3.96 1.54
CA GLY A 98 -9.97 4.06 2.35
C GLY A 98 -9.85 5.04 3.53
N LYS A 99 -8.64 5.37 3.98
CA LYS A 99 -8.41 6.34 5.07
C LYS A 99 -8.97 7.73 4.72
N SER A 100 -9.05 8.09 3.44
CA SER A 100 -9.69 9.32 2.97
C SER A 100 -11.14 9.45 3.41
N LYS A 101 -11.90 8.36 3.45
CA LYS A 101 -13.32 8.34 3.82
C LYS A 101 -13.54 8.02 5.30
N THR A 102 -12.59 7.37 5.99
CA THR A 102 -12.80 6.83 7.35
C THR A 102 -12.00 7.50 8.46
N THR A 103 -10.98 8.30 8.15
CA THR A 103 -10.16 9.00 9.16
C THR A 103 -10.99 10.03 9.92
N ARG A 104 -10.99 9.95 11.25
CA ARG A 104 -11.63 10.94 12.14
C ARG A 104 -10.79 11.14 13.40
N THR A 105 -10.91 12.33 13.99
CA THR A 105 -10.41 12.60 15.34
C THR A 105 -11.47 12.22 16.37
N ARG A 106 -11.15 11.27 17.24
CA ARG A 106 -12.01 10.78 18.32
C ARG A 106 -11.26 10.87 19.65
N LYS A 107 -11.77 11.68 20.58
CA LYS A 107 -11.14 11.90 21.90
C LYS A 107 -9.64 12.25 21.81
N GLY A 108 -9.28 13.12 20.87
CA GLY A 108 -7.89 13.54 20.64
C GLY A 108 -7.00 12.52 19.92
N ARG A 109 -7.53 11.36 19.52
CA ARG A 109 -6.81 10.34 18.75
C ARG A 109 -7.33 10.29 17.31
N ILE A 110 -6.42 10.25 16.35
CA ILE A 110 -6.76 10.03 14.94
C ILE A 110 -6.96 8.54 14.72
N THR A 111 -8.11 8.13 14.18
CA THR A 111 -8.41 6.73 13.86
C THR A 111 -9.12 6.60 12.52
N ALA A 112 -8.84 5.51 11.80
CA ALA A 112 -9.45 5.16 10.52
C ALA A 112 -10.04 3.74 10.59
N TYR A 113 -11.18 3.60 11.27
CA TYR A 113 -11.86 2.32 11.39
C TYR A 113 -12.46 1.89 10.05
N ASP A 114 -12.40 0.59 9.74
CA ASP A 114 -12.92 -0.04 8.51
C ASP A 114 -12.33 0.52 7.20
N HIS A 115 -11.15 1.16 7.26
CA HIS A 115 -10.51 1.73 6.08
C HIS A 115 -10.06 0.68 5.07
N ASP A 116 -9.83 -0.55 5.51
CA ASP A 116 -9.51 -1.72 4.69
C ASP A 116 -10.72 -2.15 3.84
N THR A 117 -11.91 -2.25 4.44
CA THR A 117 -13.16 -2.60 3.75
C THR A 117 -13.63 -1.49 2.81
N VAL A 118 -13.55 -0.23 3.25
CA VAL A 118 -13.84 0.93 2.38
C VAL A 118 -12.78 1.04 1.28
N GLY A 119 -11.51 0.78 1.62
CA GLY A 119 -10.38 0.78 0.69
C GLY A 119 -10.57 -0.23 -0.44
N MET A 120 -11.04 -1.44 -0.14
CA MET A 120 -11.39 -2.44 -1.17
C MET A 120 -12.36 -1.88 -2.20
N GLN A 121 -13.47 -1.25 -1.75
CA GLN A 121 -14.48 -0.69 -2.64
C GLN A 121 -13.91 0.47 -3.46
N MET A 122 -13.09 1.31 -2.83
CA MET A 122 -12.42 2.42 -3.49
C MET A 122 -11.36 1.98 -4.50
N ALA A 123 -10.67 0.86 -4.27
CA ALA A 123 -9.72 0.30 -5.23
C ALA A 123 -10.43 -0.14 -6.52
N VAL A 124 -11.63 -0.72 -6.40
CA VAL A 124 -12.49 -1.02 -7.55
C VAL A 124 -12.92 0.27 -8.26
N GLU A 125 -13.46 1.24 -7.51
CA GLU A 125 -13.86 2.57 -8.03
C GLU A 125 -12.71 3.25 -8.80
N PHE A 126 -11.49 3.17 -8.28
CA PHE A 126 -10.30 3.78 -8.86
C PHE A 126 -9.86 3.09 -10.16
N LEU A 127 -9.80 1.74 -10.18
CA LEU A 127 -9.24 0.99 -11.30
C LEU A 127 -10.23 0.75 -12.45
N SER A 128 -11.53 0.63 -12.16
CA SER A 128 -12.56 0.36 -13.18
C SER A 128 -12.58 1.30 -14.39
N PRO A 129 -12.36 2.63 -14.28
CA PRO A 129 -12.28 3.49 -15.45
C PRO A 129 -10.91 3.45 -16.17
N LEU A 130 -9.88 2.83 -15.56
CA LEU A 130 -8.49 2.86 -16.02
C LEU A 130 -8.08 1.59 -16.77
N THR A 131 -8.64 0.43 -16.41
CA THR A 131 -8.31 -0.87 -17.00
C THR A 131 -9.55 -1.75 -17.18
N GLU A 132 -9.52 -2.62 -18.18
CA GLU A 132 -10.53 -3.66 -18.42
C GLU A 132 -10.11 -5.02 -17.83
N ASP A 133 -8.94 -5.08 -17.18
CA ASP A 133 -8.45 -6.28 -16.50
C ASP A 133 -9.20 -6.50 -15.18
N GLU A 134 -10.30 -7.26 -15.26
CA GLU A 134 -11.13 -7.61 -14.10
C GLU A 134 -10.36 -8.42 -13.04
N GLU A 135 -9.37 -9.21 -13.46
CA GLU A 135 -8.54 -9.99 -12.53
C GLU A 135 -7.64 -9.07 -11.72
N GLN A 136 -7.01 -8.09 -12.36
CA GLN A 136 -6.23 -7.07 -11.67
C GLN A 136 -7.08 -6.30 -10.67
N ILE A 137 -8.26 -5.81 -11.08
CA ILE A 137 -9.18 -5.08 -10.19
C ILE A 137 -9.53 -5.94 -8.98
N ARG A 138 -9.87 -7.22 -9.22
CA ARG A 138 -10.21 -8.16 -8.16
C ARG A 138 -9.04 -8.38 -7.21
N GLN A 139 -7.87 -8.77 -7.71
CA GLN A 139 -6.70 -9.08 -6.87
C GLN A 139 -6.26 -7.87 -6.05
N VAL A 140 -6.13 -6.70 -6.69
CA VAL A 140 -5.77 -5.46 -5.98
C VAL A 140 -6.79 -5.16 -4.89
N SER A 141 -8.10 -5.26 -5.17
CA SER A 141 -9.12 -5.00 -4.16
C SER A 141 -9.03 -5.96 -2.96
N LYS A 142 -8.68 -7.24 -3.17
CA LYS A 142 -8.51 -8.22 -2.08
C LYS A 142 -7.23 -7.99 -1.28
N LEU A 143 -6.13 -7.64 -1.94
CA LEU A 143 -4.91 -7.23 -1.24
C LEU A 143 -5.17 -5.99 -0.36
N VAL A 144 -5.88 -4.98 -0.89
CA VAL A 144 -6.30 -3.80 -0.12
C VAL A 144 -7.26 -4.17 1.02
N LYS A 145 -8.23 -5.07 0.81
CA LYS A 145 -9.14 -5.54 1.87
C LYS A 145 -8.37 -6.18 3.04
N TYR A 146 -7.36 -6.99 2.74
CA TYR A 146 -6.70 -7.83 3.72
C TYR A 146 -5.36 -7.28 4.21
N HIS A 147 -4.92 -6.09 3.77
CA HIS A 147 -3.58 -5.56 4.10
C HIS A 147 -3.31 -5.44 5.61
N MET A 148 -4.34 -5.20 6.43
CA MET A 148 -4.21 -5.14 7.90
C MET A 148 -4.23 -6.51 8.59
N HIS A 149 -4.55 -7.58 7.89
CA HIS A 149 -4.72 -8.90 8.50
C HIS A 149 -3.46 -9.47 9.18
N PRO A 150 -2.22 -9.19 8.73
CA PRO A 150 -1.03 -9.53 9.51
C PRO A 150 -1.10 -8.99 10.93
N LEU A 151 -1.44 -7.71 11.11
CA LEU A 151 -1.63 -7.12 12.44
C LEU A 151 -2.79 -7.80 13.19
N TYR A 152 -3.91 -8.04 12.51
CA TYR A 152 -5.12 -8.54 13.14
C TYR A 152 -4.93 -9.95 13.70
N VAL A 153 -4.31 -10.82 12.90
CA VAL A 153 -3.98 -12.21 13.27
C VAL A 153 -2.95 -12.24 14.39
N LEU A 154 -1.86 -11.46 14.29
CA LEU A 154 -0.82 -11.45 15.31
C LEU A 154 -1.34 -10.96 16.67
N LYS A 155 -2.22 -9.97 16.67
CA LYS A 155 -2.82 -9.41 17.89
C LYS A 155 -4.07 -10.17 18.37
N GLY A 156 -4.51 -11.22 17.66
CA GLY A 156 -5.69 -12.01 18.03
C GLY A 156 -6.98 -11.17 18.04
N LEU A 157 -7.10 -10.22 17.10
CA LEU A 157 -8.24 -9.31 17.04
C LEU A 157 -9.46 -10.01 16.44
N PRO A 158 -10.69 -9.70 16.91
CA PRO A 158 -11.90 -10.43 16.53
C PRO A 158 -12.32 -10.26 15.07
N PHE A 159 -11.73 -9.30 14.36
CA PHE A 159 -11.96 -9.03 12.94
C PHE A 159 -10.90 -9.66 12.02
N ALA A 160 -9.99 -10.48 12.55
CA ALA A 160 -9.11 -11.29 11.72
C ALA A 160 -9.92 -12.39 11.00
N ASP A 161 -9.93 -12.36 9.67
CA ASP A 161 -10.60 -13.37 8.83
C ASP A 161 -9.60 -14.19 8.02
N ILE A 162 -8.96 -15.17 8.68
CA ILE A 162 -7.97 -16.05 8.03
C ILE A 162 -8.61 -16.88 6.91
N SER A 163 -9.84 -17.38 7.12
CA SER A 163 -10.49 -18.27 6.17
C SER A 163 -10.93 -17.52 4.90
N GLY A 164 -11.50 -16.32 5.05
CA GLY A 164 -11.87 -15.46 3.93
C GLY A 164 -10.65 -14.95 3.18
N MET A 165 -9.59 -14.54 3.90
CA MET A 165 -8.34 -14.14 3.27
C MET A 165 -7.76 -15.27 2.42
N LYS A 166 -7.65 -16.50 2.96
CA LYS A 166 -7.11 -17.67 2.23
C LYS A 166 -7.94 -18.08 1.01
N SER A 167 -9.24 -17.81 1.00
CA SER A 167 -10.11 -18.17 -0.13
C SER A 167 -10.13 -17.11 -1.23
N GLU A 168 -9.77 -15.86 -0.92
CA GLU A 168 -9.84 -14.74 -1.84
C GLU A 168 -8.47 -14.25 -2.36
N THR A 169 -7.36 -14.57 -1.67
CA THR A 169 -6.00 -14.13 -2.04
C THR A 169 -4.93 -15.10 -1.54
N ASP A 170 -3.72 -15.03 -2.11
CA ASP A 170 -2.54 -15.71 -1.55
C ASP A 170 -2.08 -15.00 -0.25
N VAL A 171 -1.91 -15.79 0.81
CA VAL A 171 -1.39 -15.33 2.11
C VAL A 171 0.01 -14.74 1.97
N ARG A 172 0.84 -15.25 1.05
CA ARG A 172 2.20 -14.76 0.83
C ARG A 172 2.23 -13.35 0.27
N GLU A 173 1.27 -12.99 -0.58
CA GLU A 173 1.13 -11.62 -1.10
C GLU A 173 0.69 -10.66 0.02
N ILE A 174 -0.20 -11.11 0.92
CA ILE A 174 -0.60 -10.32 2.10
C ILE A 174 0.56 -10.17 3.09
N ALA A 175 1.33 -11.23 3.30
CA ALA A 175 2.54 -11.20 4.12
C ALA A 175 3.55 -10.19 3.56
N LEU A 176 3.80 -10.23 2.25
CA LEU A 176 4.72 -9.32 1.58
C LEU A 176 4.22 -7.86 1.66
N LEU A 177 2.93 -7.60 1.40
CA LEU A 177 2.35 -6.27 1.49
C LEU A 177 2.37 -5.73 2.92
N GLY A 178 2.02 -6.57 3.90
CA GLY A 178 2.08 -6.22 5.32
C GLY A 178 3.51 -5.90 5.78
N PHE A 179 4.51 -6.65 5.28
CA PHE A 179 5.92 -6.33 5.54
C PHE A 179 6.26 -4.93 5.00
N CYS A 180 5.89 -4.63 3.75
CA CYS A 180 6.15 -3.32 3.14
C CYS A 180 5.43 -2.18 3.85
N ASP A 181 4.17 -2.35 4.26
CA ASP A 181 3.43 -1.37 5.09
C ASP A 181 4.21 -1.06 6.37
N ARG A 182 4.62 -2.10 7.11
CA ARG A 182 5.37 -1.92 8.36
C ARG A 182 6.73 -1.28 8.12
N MET A 183 7.47 -1.71 7.10
CA MET A 183 8.78 -1.14 6.75
C MET A 183 8.70 0.27 6.16
N GLY A 184 7.55 0.66 5.60
CA GLY A 184 7.27 2.01 5.13
C GLY A 184 6.94 3.02 6.24
N ARG A 185 7.40 2.77 7.48
CA ARG A 185 7.24 3.68 8.63
C ARG A 185 8.60 4.06 9.19
N ILE A 186 8.76 5.31 9.60
CA ILE A 186 10.02 5.77 10.18
C ILE A 186 10.21 5.11 11.56
N GLY A 187 11.36 4.48 11.75
CA GLY A 187 11.73 3.82 13.02
C GLY A 187 11.39 2.33 13.11
N SER A 188 10.87 1.72 12.03
CA SER A 188 10.63 0.27 11.98
C SER A 188 11.91 -0.54 12.04
N GLN A 189 11.84 -1.69 12.72
CA GLN A 189 12.96 -2.62 12.89
C GLN A 189 12.76 -3.82 11.97
N ALA A 190 13.64 -3.98 10.98
CA ALA A 190 13.46 -4.98 9.93
C ALA A 190 13.39 -6.41 10.48
N GLU A 191 14.18 -6.74 11.50
CA GLU A 191 14.21 -8.10 12.06
C GLU A 191 12.91 -8.44 12.81
N ASP A 192 12.39 -7.50 13.61
CA ASP A 192 11.12 -7.68 14.31
C ASP A 192 9.96 -7.88 13.32
N GLU A 193 9.93 -7.09 12.23
CA GLU A 193 8.88 -7.20 11.23
C GLU A 193 9.01 -8.48 10.39
N LYS A 194 10.23 -8.99 10.16
CA LYS A 194 10.43 -10.32 9.56
C LYS A 194 9.83 -11.42 10.43
N MET A 195 10.17 -11.42 11.73
CA MET A 195 9.64 -12.39 12.69
C MET A 195 8.10 -12.32 12.78
N ASN A 196 7.54 -11.10 12.79
CA ASN A 196 6.08 -10.90 12.78
C ASN A 196 5.44 -11.55 11.54
N ILE A 197 6.03 -11.36 10.37
CA ILE A 197 5.49 -11.89 9.12
C ILE A 197 5.62 -13.41 9.05
N GLU A 198 6.73 -13.98 9.52
CA GLU A 198 6.89 -15.43 9.67
C GLU A 198 5.84 -16.02 10.63
N GLU A 199 5.63 -15.40 11.80
CA GLU A 199 4.59 -15.81 12.75
C GLU A 199 3.18 -15.71 12.13
N PHE A 200 2.90 -14.65 11.37
CA PHE A 200 1.64 -14.49 10.65
C PHE A 200 1.41 -15.65 9.65
N MET A 201 2.41 -15.96 8.83
CA MET A 201 2.34 -17.07 7.86
C MET A 201 2.12 -18.41 8.54
N LEU A 202 2.81 -18.68 9.65
CA LEU A 202 2.62 -19.89 10.45
C LEU A 202 1.19 -19.98 11.01
N LYS A 203 0.65 -18.88 11.56
CA LYS A 203 -0.75 -18.82 12.03
C LYS A 203 -1.77 -19.03 10.92
N CYS A 204 -1.41 -18.72 9.67
CA CYS A 204 -2.23 -19.01 8.49
C CYS A 204 -2.02 -20.43 7.91
N GLY A 205 -1.11 -21.23 8.48
CA GLY A 205 -0.79 -22.59 8.06
C GLY A 205 0.14 -22.67 6.84
N ILE A 206 1.06 -21.71 6.70
CA ILE A 206 2.12 -21.72 5.68
C ILE A 206 3.43 -22.08 6.37
N GLU A 207 3.93 -23.30 6.15
CA GLU A 207 5.09 -23.87 6.87
C GLU A 207 6.45 -23.54 6.20
N ASP A 208 6.48 -23.38 4.88
CA ASP A 208 7.66 -22.95 4.11
C ASP A 208 7.46 -21.50 3.65
N GLY A 209 7.67 -20.59 4.60
CA GLY A 209 7.22 -19.20 4.54
C GLY A 209 8.33 -18.17 4.49
N SER A 210 9.61 -18.51 4.45
CA SER A 210 10.64 -17.46 4.45
C SER A 210 10.47 -16.58 3.21
N LEU A 211 9.96 -15.35 3.39
CA LEU A 211 10.18 -14.31 2.41
C LEU A 211 11.71 -14.17 2.35
N HIS A 212 12.31 -14.44 1.19
CA HIS A 212 13.76 -14.26 1.01
C HIS A 212 14.08 -12.76 0.97
N LEU A 213 13.88 -12.08 2.10
CA LEU A 213 14.04 -10.65 2.31
C LEU A 213 15.52 -10.36 2.49
N SER A 214 16.20 -10.00 1.40
CA SER A 214 17.56 -9.46 1.49
C SER A 214 17.56 -8.24 2.42
N SER A 215 18.49 -8.21 3.37
CA SER A 215 18.56 -7.28 4.51
C SER A 215 18.89 -5.82 4.17
N THR A 216 18.63 -5.34 2.96
CA THR A 216 18.98 -3.97 2.59
C THR A 216 17.89 -3.01 3.07
N ALA A 217 18.10 -2.45 4.25
CA ALA A 217 17.37 -1.26 4.70
C ALA A 217 17.45 -0.16 3.64
N PRO A 218 16.40 0.66 3.45
CA PRO A 218 16.49 1.83 2.58
C PRO A 218 17.63 2.74 3.08
N PRO A 219 18.40 3.39 2.19
CA PRO A 219 19.37 4.39 2.61
C PRO A 219 18.62 5.49 3.38
N LEU A 220 19.07 5.75 4.61
CA LEU A 220 18.64 6.91 5.37
C LEU A 220 18.93 8.15 4.51
N LEU A 221 17.88 8.89 4.14
CA LEU A 221 18.02 10.23 3.60
C LEU A 221 18.73 11.07 4.66
N SER A 222 20.05 11.23 4.52
CA SER A 222 20.77 12.25 5.26
C SER A 222 20.26 13.60 4.77
N SER A 223 19.58 14.29 5.67
CA SER A 223 19.23 15.71 5.64
C SER A 223 20.13 16.55 4.72
N LEU A 224 19.55 17.07 3.64
CA LEU A 224 20.02 18.31 3.03
C LEU A 224 19.57 19.47 3.93
N LEU A 225 20.48 19.88 4.80
CA LEU A 225 20.64 21.29 5.18
C LEU A 225 21.46 21.99 4.11
#